data_AF-A0A0Q8J309-F1
#
_entry.id   AF-A0A0Q8J309-F1
#
_cell.length_a   1.000
_cell.length_b   1.000
_cell.length_c   1.000
_cell.angle_alpha   90.00
_cell.angle_beta   90.00
_cell.angle_gamma   90.00
#
_symmetry.space_group_name_H-M   'P 1'
#
loop_
_entity.id
_entity.type
_entity.pdbx_description
1 polymer ?
#
loop_
_entity_poly.entity_id
_entity_poly.type
_entity_poly.pdbx_seq_one_letter_code
_entity_poly.pdbx_strand_id
1 'polypeptide(L)'
;MKLQALYASLFAIASCAGAAHAATPACASARIQVEVSHIQRVQACTSQGPNSPICRQNEQVEKLQWQMMDAVCPAPAPQCAVQRQLYDIVSQQRAIKCQQAGSSTAPVCQAAMQQEDVSFLQVKLSCFMQ
;
A
#
# COMPACT_ATOMS: atom_id res chain seq x y z
N MET A 1 18.17 45.97 -30.83
CA MET A 1 18.72 44.59 -30.88
C MET A 1 19.53 44.39 -29.61
N LYS A 2 19.39 43.36 -28.78
CA LYS A 2 18.42 42.28 -28.60
C LYS A 2 18.68 41.82 -27.16
N LEU A 3 17.69 41.90 -26.28
CA LEU A 3 17.76 41.31 -24.94
C LEU A 3 17.91 39.79 -25.09
N GLN A 4 19.04 39.23 -24.68
CA GLN A 4 19.28 37.79 -24.65
C GLN A 4 19.93 37.40 -23.32
N ALA A 5 19.13 37.29 -22.26
CA ALA A 5 19.56 36.66 -21.01
C ALA A 5 18.39 36.12 -20.15
N LEU A 6 17.23 35.83 -20.75
CA LEU A 6 16.04 35.40 -20.00
C LEU A 6 15.23 34.34 -20.75
N TYR A 7 15.85 33.26 -21.23
CA TYR A 7 15.12 32.10 -21.77
C TYR A 7 15.86 30.78 -21.54
N ALA A 8 16.33 30.55 -20.30
CA ALA A 8 16.95 29.29 -19.90
C ALA A 8 16.10 28.50 -18.88
N SER A 9 14.78 28.71 -18.87
CA SER A 9 13.90 28.09 -17.88
C SER A 9 12.51 27.74 -18.42
N LEU A 10 12.41 27.34 -19.69
CA LEU A 10 11.21 26.72 -20.23
C LEU A 10 11.58 25.88 -21.46
N PHE A 11 12.19 24.71 -21.23
CA PHE A 11 12.20 23.66 -22.25
C PHE A 11 11.88 22.31 -21.62
N ALA A 12 10.66 21.86 -21.97
CA ALA A 12 10.28 20.47 -22.20
C ALA A 12 10.09 19.55 -20.97
N ILE A 13 9.12 19.88 -20.12
CA ILE A 13 8.26 18.85 -19.50
C ILE A 13 7.22 18.44 -20.56
N ALA A 14 7.62 17.71 -21.61
CA ALA A 14 6.70 17.20 -22.62
C ALA A 14 7.36 16.10 -23.50
N SER A 15 7.58 14.92 -22.93
CA SER A 15 7.77 13.64 -23.63
C SER A 15 8.02 12.57 -22.55
N CYS A 16 7.25 11.50 -22.36
CA CYS A 16 6.50 10.70 -23.30
C CYS A 16 5.21 10.16 -22.65
N ALA A 17 4.06 10.53 -23.19
CA ALA A 17 2.89 9.67 -23.15
C ALA A 17 3.19 8.45 -24.03
N GLY A 18 3.09 7.24 -23.48
CA GLY A 18 3.36 6.01 -24.22
C GLY A 18 4.68 5.33 -23.85
N ALA A 19 4.92 5.07 -22.57
CA ALA A 19 5.80 4.00 -22.14
C ALA A 19 4.96 3.05 -21.29
N ALA A 20 4.95 1.77 -21.64
CA ALA A 20 4.50 0.73 -20.72
C ALA A 20 5.18 0.98 -19.36
N HIS A 21 4.37 1.15 -18.32
CA HIS A 21 4.73 1.79 -17.05
C HIS A 21 5.71 0.93 -16.24
N ALA A 22 7.00 0.95 -16.58
CA ALA A 22 8.02 0.45 -15.67
C ALA A 22 7.97 1.29 -14.39
N ALA A 23 7.72 0.64 -13.25
CA ALA A 23 7.71 1.30 -11.96
C ALA A 23 9.05 2.05 -11.77
N THR A 24 8.99 3.34 -11.44
CA THR A 24 10.19 4.10 -11.08
C THR A 24 10.89 3.43 -9.88
N PRO A 25 12.21 3.58 -9.70
CA PRO A 25 12.90 3.03 -8.52
C PRO A 25 12.25 3.46 -7.18
N ALA A 26 11.68 4.66 -7.14
CA ALA A 26 10.91 5.15 -6.00
C ALA A 26 9.61 4.36 -5.79
N CYS A 27 8.84 4.09 -6.85
CA CYS A 27 7.62 3.28 -6.76
C CYS A 27 7.94 1.83 -6.38
N ALA A 28 8.98 1.23 -6.95
CA ALA A 28 9.44 -0.11 -6.57
C ALA A 28 9.82 -0.18 -5.07
N SER A 29 10.53 0.84 -4.59
CA SER A 29 10.88 0.94 -3.16
C SER A 29 9.64 1.09 -2.28
N ALA A 30 8.67 1.91 -2.68
CA ALA A 30 7.43 2.09 -1.92
C ALA A 30 6.59 0.81 -1.85
N ARG A 31 6.50 0.03 -2.95
CA ARG A 31 5.87 -1.30 -2.95
C ARG A 31 6.51 -2.23 -1.91
N ILE A 32 7.85 -2.25 -1.83
CA ILE A 32 8.57 -3.03 -0.82
C ILE A 32 8.24 -2.55 0.60
N GLN A 33 8.17 -1.24 0.84
CA GLN A 33 7.83 -0.71 2.18
C GLN A 33 6.41 -1.08 2.61
N VAL A 34 5.46 -1.12 1.68
CA VAL A 34 4.12 -1.64 1.94
C VAL A 34 4.16 -3.12 2.35
N GLU A 35 4.93 -3.96 1.64
CA GLU A 35 5.08 -5.37 2.02
C GLU A 35 5.72 -5.55 3.40
N VAL A 36 6.79 -4.82 3.66
CA VAL A 36 7.49 -4.89 4.95
C VAL A 36 6.58 -4.45 6.10
N SER A 37 5.90 -3.33 5.95
CA SER A 37 4.98 -2.83 6.98
C SER A 37 3.77 -3.74 7.20
N HIS A 38 3.26 -4.37 6.15
CA HIS A 38 2.22 -5.40 6.27
C HIS A 38 2.71 -6.60 7.11
N ILE A 39 3.89 -7.14 6.83
CA ILE A 39 4.48 -8.26 7.60
C ILE A 39 4.67 -7.85 9.06
N GLN A 40 5.23 -6.67 9.31
CA GLN A 40 5.45 -6.15 10.67
C GLN A 40 4.14 -6.02 11.45
N ARG A 41 3.10 -5.49 10.81
CA ARG A 41 1.76 -5.41 11.41
C ARG A 41 1.20 -6.80 11.72
N VAL A 42 1.24 -7.73 10.77
CA VAL A 42 0.74 -9.10 10.99
C VAL A 42 1.46 -9.75 12.17
N GLN A 43 2.78 -9.65 12.25
CA GLN A 43 3.56 -10.17 13.35
C GLN A 43 3.21 -9.50 14.69
N ALA A 44 3.12 -8.17 14.72
CA ALA A 44 2.74 -7.42 15.93
C ALA A 44 1.36 -7.81 16.45
N CYS A 45 0.35 -7.83 15.56
CA CYS A 45 -1.03 -8.15 15.94
C CYS A 45 -1.21 -9.63 16.32
N THR A 46 -0.43 -10.54 15.72
CA THR A 46 -0.48 -11.96 16.07
C THR A 46 0.19 -12.22 17.42
N SER A 47 1.36 -11.63 17.67
CA SER A 47 2.18 -11.89 18.87
C SER A 47 1.73 -11.13 20.11
N GLN A 48 1.34 -9.86 19.96
CA GLN A 48 0.95 -8.99 21.08
C GLN A 48 -0.58 -8.88 21.23
N GLY A 49 -1.33 -9.39 20.25
CA GLY A 49 -2.79 -9.32 20.21
C GLY A 49 -3.32 -8.05 19.51
N PRO A 50 -4.58 -8.10 19.03
CA PRO A 50 -5.16 -7.10 18.13
C PRO A 50 -5.45 -5.75 18.80
N ASN A 51 -5.52 -5.71 20.13
CA ASN A 51 -5.74 -4.48 20.90
C ASN A 51 -4.46 -3.90 21.50
N SER A 52 -3.29 -4.53 21.26
CA SER A 52 -2.03 -4.02 21.80
C SER A 52 -1.63 -2.68 21.16
N PRO A 53 -0.95 -1.79 21.91
CA PRO A 53 -0.44 -0.54 21.35
C PRO A 53 0.49 -0.76 20.15
N ILE A 54 1.28 -1.84 20.19
CA ILE A 54 2.24 -2.19 19.13
C ILE A 54 1.49 -2.59 17.85
N CYS A 55 0.44 -3.42 17.94
CA CYS A 55 -0.40 -3.76 16.79
C CYS A 55 -1.01 -2.50 16.15
N ARG A 56 -1.64 -1.64 16.97
CA ARG A 56 -2.30 -0.40 16.52
C ARG A 56 -1.33 0.58 15.86
N GLN A 57 -0.12 0.68 16.39
CA GLN A 57 0.94 1.49 15.78
C GLN A 57 1.32 0.95 14.40
N ASN A 58 1.52 -0.35 14.26
CA ASN A 58 1.89 -0.94 12.98
C ASN A 58 0.74 -0.88 11.95
N GLU A 59 -0.52 -0.93 12.37
CA GLU A 59 -1.67 -0.64 11.48
C GLU A 59 -1.59 0.77 10.89
N GLN A 60 -1.22 1.76 11.71
CA GLN A 60 -1.04 3.13 11.23
C GLN A 60 0.17 3.27 10.32
N VAL A 61 1.30 2.62 10.64
CA VAL A 61 2.51 2.64 9.82
C VAL A 61 2.22 2.08 8.43
N GLU A 62 1.57 0.92 8.35
CA GLU A 62 1.24 0.33 7.05
C GLU A 62 0.31 1.25 6.24
N LYS A 63 -0.71 1.86 6.88
CA LYS A 63 -1.58 2.83 6.21
C LYS A 63 -0.80 4.00 5.63
N LEU A 64 0.21 4.50 6.35
CA LEU A 64 1.09 5.55 5.85
C LEU A 64 1.94 5.06 4.67
N GLN A 65 2.47 3.84 4.71
CA GLN A 65 3.23 3.28 3.58
C GLN A 65 2.38 3.16 2.32
N TRP A 66 1.10 2.78 2.45
CA TRP A 66 0.17 2.81 1.33
C TRP A 66 -0.01 4.21 0.76
N GLN A 67 -0.24 5.21 1.60
CA GLN A 67 -0.38 6.61 1.14
C GLN A 67 0.89 7.12 0.46
N MET A 68 2.07 6.74 0.97
CA MET A 68 3.34 7.08 0.33
C MET A 68 3.47 6.41 -1.04
N MET A 69 3.11 5.13 -1.16
CA MET A 69 3.08 4.43 -2.43
C MET A 69 2.16 5.11 -3.44
N ASP A 70 0.93 5.44 -3.03
CA ASP A 70 -0.05 6.13 -3.89
C ASP A 70 0.44 7.50 -4.36
N ALA A 71 1.30 8.18 -3.58
CA ALA A 71 1.87 9.48 -3.93
C ALA A 71 3.06 9.40 -4.90
N VAL A 72 3.83 8.30 -4.88
CA VAL A 72 5.06 8.17 -5.70
C VAL A 72 4.89 7.28 -6.92
N CYS A 73 3.89 6.41 -6.92
CA CYS A 73 3.59 5.52 -8.04
C CYS A 73 2.68 6.21 -9.07
N PRO A 74 2.82 5.87 -10.37
CA PRO A 74 1.85 6.29 -11.37
C PRO A 74 0.46 5.72 -11.05
N ALA A 75 -0.57 6.32 -11.65
CA ALA A 75 -1.95 5.87 -11.47
C ALA A 75 -2.06 4.36 -11.77
N PRO A 76 -2.68 3.57 -10.88
CA PRO A 76 -2.75 2.13 -11.04
C PRO A 76 -3.60 1.74 -12.24
N ALA A 77 -3.27 0.60 -12.86
CA ALA A 77 -4.17 -0.04 -13.81
C ALA A 77 -5.54 -0.30 -13.15
N PRO A 78 -6.67 -0.30 -13.90
CA PRO A 78 -8.00 -0.46 -13.32
C PRO A 78 -8.14 -1.69 -12.41
N GLN A 79 -7.51 -2.81 -12.78
CA GLN A 79 -7.51 -4.02 -11.97
C GLN A 79 -6.81 -3.83 -10.62
N CYS A 80 -5.67 -3.13 -10.61
CA CYS A 80 -4.96 -2.79 -9.37
C CYS A 80 -5.80 -1.86 -8.49
N ALA A 81 -6.45 -0.84 -9.07
CA ALA A 81 -7.31 0.08 -8.31
C ALA A 81 -8.45 -0.66 -7.58
N VAL A 82 -9.11 -1.59 -8.26
CA VAL A 82 -10.18 -2.42 -7.67
C VAL A 82 -9.63 -3.29 -6.54
N GLN A 83 -8.50 -3.97 -6.77
CA GLN A 83 -7.90 -4.84 -5.76
C GLN A 83 -7.40 -4.06 -4.54
N ARG A 84 -6.85 -2.87 -4.75
CA ARG A 84 -6.44 -1.95 -3.69
C ARG A 84 -7.63 -1.53 -2.82
N GLN A 85 -8.76 -1.21 -3.43
CA GLN A 85 -9.98 -0.85 -2.70
C GLN A 85 -10.57 -2.04 -1.94
N LEU A 86 -10.58 -3.24 -2.53
CA LEU A 86 -11.01 -4.46 -1.86
C LEU A 86 -10.13 -4.75 -0.64
N TYR A 87 -8.80 -4.60 -0.77
CA TYR A 87 -7.88 -4.75 0.35
C TYR A 87 -8.15 -3.77 1.49
N ASP A 88 -8.42 -2.49 1.20
CA ASP A 88 -8.77 -1.52 2.25
C ASP A 88 -10.02 -1.93 3.03
N ILE A 89 -11.04 -2.46 2.35
CA ILE A 89 -12.27 -2.93 2.98
C ILE A 89 -11.99 -4.16 3.85
N VAL A 90 -11.29 -5.16 3.30
CA VAL A 90 -11.00 -6.41 4.02
C VAL A 90 -10.07 -6.16 5.21
N SER A 91 -9.07 -5.30 5.06
CA SER A 91 -8.14 -4.93 6.14
C SER A 91 -8.86 -4.27 7.31
N GLN A 92 -9.79 -3.34 7.04
CA GLN A 92 -10.65 -2.73 8.05
C GLN A 92 -11.57 -3.75 8.72
N GLN A 93 -12.19 -4.66 7.95
CA GLN A 93 -13.01 -5.73 8.52
C GLN A 93 -12.21 -6.64 9.44
N ARG A 94 -10.98 -7.00 9.05
CA ARG A 94 -10.06 -7.77 9.89
C ARG A 94 -9.74 -7.04 11.18
N ALA A 95 -9.39 -5.76 11.11
CA ALA A 95 -9.11 -4.96 12.30
C ALA A 95 -10.31 -4.96 13.27
N ILE A 96 -11.52 -4.69 12.78
CA ILE A 96 -12.74 -4.67 13.60
C ILE A 96 -13.01 -6.03 14.22
N LYS A 97 -13.04 -7.10 13.41
CA LYS A 97 -13.34 -8.47 13.87
C LYS A 97 -12.33 -8.94 14.92
N CYS A 98 -11.05 -8.67 14.70
CA CYS A 98 -9.99 -9.05 15.62
C CYS A 98 -10.03 -8.24 16.92
N GLN A 99 -10.25 -6.93 16.85
CA GLN A 99 -10.37 -6.08 18.03
C GLN A 99 -11.56 -6.46 18.90
N GLN A 100 -12.71 -6.75 18.28
CA GLN A 100 -13.92 -7.24 18.97
C GLN A 100 -13.71 -8.62 19.61
N ALA A 101 -12.98 -9.50 18.94
CA ALA A 101 -12.66 -10.82 19.48
C ALA A 101 -11.63 -10.79 20.61
N GLY A 102 -10.83 -9.72 20.71
CA GLY A 102 -9.82 -9.52 21.75
C GLY A 102 -8.57 -10.39 21.62
N SER A 103 -8.57 -11.39 20.74
CA SER A 103 -7.46 -12.32 20.53
C SER A 103 -7.24 -12.61 19.05
N SER A 104 -5.97 -12.70 18.65
CA SER A 104 -5.53 -13.14 17.31
C SER A 104 -5.83 -14.62 17.04
N THR A 105 -6.02 -15.42 18.08
CA THR A 105 -6.33 -16.86 17.98
C THR A 105 -7.83 -17.16 17.96
N ALA A 106 -8.68 -16.14 18.15
CA ALA A 106 -10.12 -16.33 18.07
C ALA A 106 -10.52 -16.74 16.64
N PRO A 107 -11.42 -17.74 16.44
CA PRO A 107 -11.76 -18.24 15.10
C PRO A 107 -12.24 -17.15 14.14
N VAL A 108 -13.00 -16.16 14.63
CA VAL A 108 -13.48 -15.03 13.84
C VAL A 108 -12.33 -14.11 13.38
N CYS A 109 -11.30 -13.93 14.21
CA CYS A 109 -10.11 -13.15 13.86
C CYS A 109 -9.24 -13.93 12.87
N GLN A 110 -9.02 -15.23 13.10
CA GLN A 110 -8.24 -16.09 12.19
C GLN A 110 -8.85 -16.14 10.79
N ALA A 111 -10.17 -16.31 10.68
CA ALA A 111 -10.86 -16.27 9.40
C ALA A 111 -10.71 -14.90 8.70
N ALA A 112 -10.75 -13.80 9.46
CA ALA A 112 -10.58 -12.47 8.91
C ALA A 112 -9.13 -12.18 8.46
N MET A 113 -8.13 -12.68 9.21
CA MET A 113 -6.72 -12.60 8.81
C MET A 113 -6.46 -13.37 7.51
N GLN A 114 -6.99 -14.60 7.39
CA GLN A 114 -6.86 -15.38 6.15
C GLN A 114 -7.50 -14.67 4.95
N GLN A 115 -8.68 -14.05 5.16
CA GLN A 115 -9.34 -13.29 4.10
C GLN A 115 -8.50 -12.08 3.67
N GLU A 116 -7.88 -11.39 4.63
CA GLU A 116 -6.99 -10.26 4.37
C GLU A 116 -5.73 -10.70 3.62
N ASP A 117 -5.10 -11.80 4.03
CA ASP A 117 -3.89 -12.33 3.38
C ASP A 117 -4.14 -12.63 1.90
N VAL A 118 -5.27 -13.25 1.58
CA VAL A 118 -5.68 -13.50 0.18
C VAL A 118 -5.87 -12.19 -0.58
N SER A 119 -6.52 -11.20 0.04
CA SER A 119 -6.71 -9.89 -0.59
C SER A 119 -5.38 -9.17 -0.82
N PHE A 120 -4.43 -9.27 0.12
CA PHE A 120 -3.11 -8.69 -0.02
C PHE A 120 -2.32 -9.33 -1.16
N LEU A 121 -2.38 -10.66 -1.30
CA LEU A 121 -1.77 -11.37 -2.43
C LEU A 121 -2.35 -10.92 -3.77
N GLN A 122 -3.66 -10.70 -3.85
CA GLN A 122 -4.30 -10.17 -5.06
C GLN A 122 -3.79 -8.76 -5.41
N VAL A 123 -3.55 -7.92 -4.40
CA VAL A 123 -2.91 -6.62 -4.61
C VAL A 123 -1.48 -6.79 -5.09
N LYS A 124 -0.67 -7.70 -4.51
CA LYS A 124 0.70 -7.94 -5.00
C LYS A 124 0.72 -8.36 -6.47
N LEU A 125 -0.16 -9.29 -6.86
CA LEU A 125 -0.28 -9.77 -8.23
C LEU A 125 -0.71 -8.69 -9.21
N SER A 126 -1.67 -7.85 -8.82
CA SER A 126 -2.25 -6.84 -9.71
C SER A 126 -1.55 -5.49 -9.69
N CYS A 127 -0.86 -5.13 -8.60
CA CYS A 127 -0.29 -3.80 -8.40
C CYS A 127 1.24 -3.80 -8.39
N PHE A 128 1.89 -4.87 -7.92
CA PHE A 128 3.34 -4.83 -7.64
C PHE A 128 4.17 -5.54 -8.71
N MET A 129 3.60 -6.53 -9.38
CA MET A 129 4.27 -7.32 -10.42
C MET A 129 3.91 -6.90 -11.86
N GLN A 130 3.26 -5.75 -12.01
CA GLN A 130 3.13 -5.03 -13.29
C GLN A 130 4.34 -4.13 -13.51
#